data_AF-A0A150L878-F1
#
_entry.id   AF-A0A150L878-F1
#
_cell.length_a   1.000
_cell.length_b   1.000
_cell.length_c   1.000
_cell.angle_alpha   90.00
_cell.angle_beta   90.00
_cell.angle_gamma   90.00
#
_symmetry.space_group_name_H-M   'P 1'
#
loop_
_entity.id
_entity.type
_entity.pdbx_description
1 polymer ?
#
loop_
_entity_poly.entity_id
_entity_poly.type
_entity_poly.pdbx_seq_one_letter_code
_entity_poly.pdbx_strand_id
1 'polypeptide(L)'
;MSFTSLKEIIELAEQGKTTISELMIKTEVEQKGYPRDIIIEKMAEQFTVMEEAVRKGTMSPAMSRTGLTGGDGNRLYQYAKNGYSIINPTTLNVAANALVVSEVNAAMGRIVATPTAGSAGILPAVLVHALDSGNFTREQIVQSIFTASALGLVVANKASISGAAGGCQAEVGSATAMAAGTLVELFGGTPEQVGNAVGIALKNSLGLVCDPVAGLVEIPCIIRNGLHAITAQAAADMALAGVASVIPPDEVIHVMHEVGQQMPESLRETGIGGLAGTPTGQKLKEQILSKKTSGDSPAKYQSAYEIIGPVMVGPSSSHTAGAVRIGNIARQLLHENPLYVEFSLMGSFAETYQGHGTDLALLAGVMGLSTMDDDIPNAKKIAEQNGLQYKFTKRVLGSYHPNTVLVELEGRTRRVKILASSLGGGKVEVQELEGYPLKLSGERPTLVIRHNDHKGVIAELSKILYQKGFNIARMANERSKMNGPAITVCEIDNNIEENVLALLKKEIPIIDEIVLVQTK
;
A
#
# COMPACT_ATOMS: atom_id res chain seq x y z
N MET A 1 -7.87 -2.15 -20.47
CA MET A 1 -6.79 -1.21 -20.85
C MET A 1 -5.56 -1.43 -19.96
N SER A 2 -4.34 -1.10 -20.42
CA SER A 2 -3.12 -1.13 -19.60
C SER A 2 -2.56 0.29 -19.42
N PHE A 3 -2.84 0.90 -18.26
CA PHE A 3 -2.44 2.26 -17.91
C PHE A 3 -0.91 2.39 -17.83
N THR A 4 -0.27 2.65 -18.98
CA THR A 4 1.19 2.64 -19.13
C THR A 4 1.75 3.86 -19.87
N SER A 5 0.93 4.69 -20.52
CA SER A 5 1.34 5.99 -21.05
C SER A 5 0.27 7.03 -20.76
N LEU A 6 0.67 8.21 -20.30
CA LEU A 6 -0.27 9.30 -20.08
C LEU A 6 -0.78 9.85 -21.43
N LYS A 7 0.08 9.89 -22.45
CA LYS A 7 -0.32 10.23 -23.82
C LYS A 7 -1.45 9.32 -24.33
N GLU A 8 -1.32 7.99 -24.18
CA GLU A 8 -2.35 7.02 -24.60
C GLU A 8 -3.70 7.31 -23.94
N ILE A 9 -3.70 7.58 -22.63
CA ILE A 9 -4.91 7.89 -21.86
C ILE A 9 -5.55 9.21 -22.29
N ILE A 10 -4.74 10.24 -22.57
CA ILE A 10 -5.19 11.55 -23.07
C ILE A 10 -5.82 11.39 -24.46
N GLU A 11 -5.13 10.73 -25.39
CA GLU A 11 -5.63 10.48 -26.75
C GLU A 11 -6.96 9.69 -26.73
N LEU A 12 -7.10 8.71 -25.83
CA LEU A 12 -8.34 7.94 -25.66
C LEU A 12 -9.47 8.74 -25.01
N ALA A 13 -9.17 9.62 -24.05
CA ALA A 13 -10.15 10.48 -23.40
C ALA A 13 -10.72 11.51 -24.39
N GLU A 14 -9.85 12.12 -25.20
CA GLU A 14 -10.24 13.11 -26.22
C GLU A 14 -11.00 12.48 -27.38
N GLN A 15 -10.55 11.33 -27.90
CA GLN A 15 -11.27 10.57 -28.93
C GLN A 15 -12.64 10.08 -28.44
N GLY A 16 -12.70 9.61 -27.19
CA GLY A 16 -13.93 9.17 -26.53
C GLY A 16 -14.85 10.30 -26.08
N LYS A 17 -14.38 11.56 -26.10
CA LYS A 17 -15.05 12.75 -25.51
C LYS A 17 -15.50 12.49 -24.07
N THR A 18 -14.60 11.95 -23.27
CA THR A 18 -14.84 11.43 -21.93
C THR A 18 -13.71 11.83 -20.97
N THR A 19 -13.92 11.64 -19.66
CA THR A 19 -12.92 11.95 -18.65
C THR A 19 -11.97 10.77 -18.42
N ILE A 20 -10.78 11.04 -17.88
CA ILE A 20 -9.82 10.02 -17.47
C ILE A 20 -10.38 9.19 -16.31
N SER A 21 -11.13 9.83 -15.39
CA SER A 21 -11.94 9.14 -14.38
C SER A 21 -12.90 8.10 -14.98
N GLU A 22 -13.63 8.43 -16.05
CA GLU A 22 -14.58 7.50 -16.68
C GLU A 22 -13.86 6.33 -17.39
N LEU A 23 -12.74 6.57 -18.06
CA LEU A 23 -11.90 5.50 -18.63
C LEU A 23 -11.38 4.52 -17.57
N MET A 24 -11.04 5.03 -16.38
CA MET A 24 -10.59 4.22 -15.25
C MET A 24 -11.74 3.43 -14.62
N ILE A 25 -12.91 4.06 -14.38
CA ILE A 25 -14.11 3.36 -13.89
C ILE A 25 -14.51 2.24 -14.84
N LYS A 26 -14.55 2.51 -16.15
CA LYS A 26 -14.83 1.50 -17.17
C LYS A 26 -13.80 0.36 -17.13
N THR A 27 -12.51 0.67 -16.98
CA THR A 27 -11.48 -0.38 -16.93
C THR A 27 -11.54 -1.22 -15.65
N GLU A 28 -11.88 -0.64 -14.49
CA GLU A 28 -12.12 -1.44 -13.27
C GLU A 28 -13.33 -2.37 -13.44
N VAL A 29 -14.44 -1.90 -14.03
CA VAL A 29 -15.60 -2.75 -14.35
C VAL A 29 -15.20 -3.90 -15.29
N GLU A 30 -14.44 -3.62 -16.35
CA GLU A 30 -13.93 -4.64 -17.29
C GLU A 30 -12.94 -5.62 -16.64
N GLN A 31 -12.06 -5.16 -15.75
CA GLN A 31 -11.04 -6.00 -15.10
C GLN A 31 -11.58 -6.85 -13.95
N LYS A 32 -12.53 -6.31 -13.15
CA LYS A 32 -13.04 -6.95 -11.93
C LYS A 32 -14.33 -7.72 -12.17
N GLY A 33 -15.07 -7.42 -13.23
CA GLY A 33 -16.39 -7.99 -13.52
C GLY A 33 -17.51 -7.51 -12.57
N TYR A 34 -17.25 -6.53 -11.71
CA TYR A 34 -18.23 -5.98 -10.78
C TYR A 34 -19.05 -4.84 -11.41
N PRO A 35 -20.32 -4.64 -10.98
CA PRO A 35 -21.11 -3.48 -11.41
C PRO A 35 -20.43 -2.15 -11.07
N ARG A 36 -20.65 -1.15 -11.93
CA ARG A 36 -20.15 0.23 -11.77
C ARG A 36 -20.39 0.78 -10.35
N ASP A 37 -21.57 0.55 -9.82
CA ASP A 37 -22.02 1.14 -8.56
C ASP A 37 -21.19 0.62 -7.38
N ILE A 38 -20.82 -0.67 -7.38
CA ILE A 38 -19.93 -1.31 -6.39
C ILE A 38 -18.49 -0.75 -6.48
N ILE A 39 -18.01 -0.48 -7.69
CA ILE A 39 -16.70 0.14 -7.93
C ILE A 39 -16.68 1.57 -7.36
N ILE A 40 -17.75 2.35 -7.56
CA ILE A 40 -17.89 3.71 -7.02
C ILE A 40 -18.10 3.70 -5.50
N GLU A 41 -18.95 2.83 -4.97
CA GLU A 41 -19.20 2.66 -3.53
C GLU A 41 -17.90 2.37 -2.76
N LYS A 42 -17.11 1.41 -3.24
CA LYS A 42 -15.80 1.09 -2.66
C LYS A 42 -14.80 2.27 -2.73
N MET A 43 -14.95 3.18 -3.69
CA MET A 43 -14.14 4.40 -3.74
C MET A 43 -14.67 5.50 -2.79
N ALA A 44 -15.98 5.55 -2.54
CA ALA A 44 -16.59 6.39 -1.52
C ALA A 44 -16.21 5.95 -0.10
N GLU A 45 -15.99 4.64 0.13
CA GLU A 45 -15.37 4.13 1.36
C GLU A 45 -13.95 4.67 1.55
N GLN A 46 -13.08 4.60 0.51
CA GLN A 46 -11.73 5.19 0.56
C GLN A 46 -11.81 6.68 0.92
N PHE A 47 -12.65 7.45 0.21
CA PHE A 47 -12.78 8.89 0.44
C PHE A 47 -13.29 9.21 1.85
N THR A 48 -14.16 8.38 2.42
CA THR A 48 -14.65 8.58 3.79
C THR A 48 -13.53 8.42 4.81
N VAL A 49 -12.64 7.44 4.64
CA VAL A 49 -11.43 7.32 5.49
C VAL A 49 -10.44 8.48 5.26
N MET A 50 -10.28 8.95 4.03
CA MET A 50 -9.48 10.15 3.73
C MET A 50 -10.00 11.38 4.47
N GLU A 51 -11.31 11.60 4.46
CA GLU A 51 -11.96 12.69 5.18
C GLU A 51 -11.82 12.54 6.70
N GLU A 52 -12.12 11.36 7.25
CA GLU A 52 -11.99 11.07 8.69
C GLU A 52 -10.58 11.39 9.21
N ALA A 53 -9.53 11.04 8.46
CA ALA A 53 -8.15 11.35 8.82
C ALA A 53 -7.88 12.87 8.88
N VAL A 54 -8.39 13.65 7.91
CA VAL A 54 -8.30 15.13 7.92
C VAL A 54 -9.09 15.71 9.09
N ARG A 55 -10.34 15.29 9.32
CA ARG A 55 -11.18 15.82 10.42
C ARG A 55 -10.57 15.51 11.78
N LYS A 56 -10.13 14.28 12.01
CA LYS A 56 -9.55 13.81 13.28
C LYS A 56 -8.36 14.68 13.71
N GLY A 57 -7.39 14.87 12.83
CA GLY A 57 -6.17 15.63 13.16
C GLY A 57 -6.33 17.15 13.17
N THR A 58 -7.29 17.71 12.41
CA THR A 58 -7.65 19.14 12.52
C THR A 58 -8.45 19.45 13.79
N MET A 59 -9.19 18.48 14.33
CA MET A 59 -9.85 18.59 15.64
C MET A 59 -8.90 18.43 16.82
N SER A 60 -8.01 17.42 16.80
CA SER A 60 -7.06 17.16 17.90
C SER A 60 -5.66 16.77 17.39
N PRO A 61 -4.57 17.25 18.02
CA PRO A 61 -3.21 16.85 17.68
C PRO A 61 -3.00 15.33 17.76
N ALA A 62 -2.51 14.74 16.66
CA ALA A 62 -2.01 13.37 16.64
C ALA A 62 -0.50 13.38 16.90
N MET A 63 -0.04 12.60 17.89
CA MET A 63 1.38 12.46 18.22
C MET A 63 1.95 11.14 17.68
N SER A 64 3.10 11.21 17.02
CA SER A 64 3.88 10.04 16.61
C SER A 64 4.21 9.11 17.79
N ARG A 65 4.40 7.82 17.50
CA ARG A 65 4.81 6.83 18.54
C ARG A 65 6.22 7.06 19.10
N THR A 66 7.06 7.86 18.44
CA THR A 66 8.37 8.29 18.96
C THR A 66 8.28 9.56 19.82
N GLY A 67 7.21 10.34 19.67
CA GLY A 67 7.08 11.68 20.25
C GLY A 67 7.92 12.76 19.56
N LEU A 68 8.58 12.48 18.43
CA LEU A 68 9.39 13.49 17.71
C LEU A 68 8.53 14.43 16.86
N THR A 69 7.45 13.93 16.25
CA THR A 69 6.52 14.75 15.45
C THR A 69 5.07 14.64 15.91
N GLY A 70 4.27 15.66 15.62
CA GLY A 70 2.82 15.67 15.87
C GLY A 70 2.28 17.02 16.31
N GLY A 71 1.06 17.34 15.90
CA GLY A 71 0.40 18.61 16.22
C GLY A 71 0.92 19.84 15.49
N ASP A 72 1.87 19.71 14.57
CA ASP A 72 2.33 20.79 13.68
C ASP A 72 1.24 21.12 12.65
N GLY A 73 0.55 20.10 12.13
CA GLY A 73 -0.61 20.26 11.25
C GLY A 73 -1.77 20.96 11.96
N ASN A 74 -2.07 20.57 13.20
CA ASN A 74 -3.08 21.26 14.01
C ASN A 74 -2.65 22.72 14.31
N ARG A 75 -1.37 22.95 14.64
CA ARG A 75 -0.82 24.30 14.87
C ARG A 75 -0.95 25.18 13.61
N LEU A 76 -0.70 24.63 12.42
CA LEU A 76 -0.87 25.36 11.17
C LEU A 76 -2.36 25.67 10.89
N TYR A 77 -3.26 24.73 11.20
CA TYR A 77 -4.71 24.94 11.08
C TYR A 77 -5.23 26.05 12.01
N GLN A 78 -4.75 26.13 13.26
CA GLN A 78 -5.10 27.26 14.12
C GLN A 78 -4.43 28.57 13.67
N TYR A 79 -3.20 28.52 13.14
CA TYR A 79 -2.51 29.70 12.62
C TYR A 79 -3.25 30.32 11.42
N ALA A 80 -3.74 29.52 10.48
CA ALA A 80 -4.52 29.99 9.33
C ALA A 80 -5.78 30.76 9.75
N LYS A 81 -6.48 30.30 10.80
CA LYS A 81 -7.68 30.98 11.35
C LYS A 81 -7.42 32.40 11.88
N ASN A 82 -6.17 32.76 12.15
CA ASN A 82 -5.82 34.13 12.56
C ASN A 82 -5.92 35.15 11.41
N GLY A 83 -6.15 34.72 10.16
CA GLY A 83 -6.38 35.57 8.98
C GLY A 83 -5.13 36.24 8.40
N TYR A 84 -4.13 36.56 9.22
CA TYR A 84 -2.89 37.21 8.81
C TYR A 84 -1.77 36.20 8.54
N SER A 85 -1.69 35.71 7.31
CA SER A 85 -0.64 34.79 6.85
C SER A 85 -0.16 35.13 5.42
N ILE A 86 1.06 34.70 5.08
CA ILE A 86 1.75 35.08 3.83
C ILE A 86 1.12 34.37 2.61
N ILE A 87 0.79 33.10 2.80
CA ILE A 87 -0.05 32.32 1.88
C ILE A 87 -1.51 32.58 2.28
N ASN A 88 -2.44 32.59 1.32
CA ASN A 88 -3.86 32.77 1.62
C ASN A 88 -4.33 31.75 2.69
N PRO A 89 -5.05 32.15 3.76
CA PRO A 89 -5.51 31.24 4.82
C PRO A 89 -6.24 29.98 4.32
N THR A 90 -7.05 30.12 3.27
CA THR A 90 -7.78 29.02 2.65
C THR A 90 -6.82 28.00 2.03
N THR A 91 -5.84 28.45 1.24
CA THR A 91 -4.74 27.62 0.70
C THR A 91 -3.86 27.04 1.82
N LEU A 92 -3.64 27.77 2.91
CA LEU A 92 -2.81 27.31 4.03
C LEU A 92 -3.44 26.15 4.81
N ASN A 93 -4.78 26.08 4.84
CA ASN A 93 -5.50 24.91 5.37
C ASN A 93 -5.22 23.63 4.57
N VAL A 94 -4.83 23.71 3.28
CA VAL A 94 -4.47 22.53 2.48
C VAL A 94 -3.17 21.91 2.97
N ALA A 95 -2.15 22.73 3.25
CA ALA A 95 -0.94 22.26 3.90
C ALA A 95 -1.24 21.69 5.30
N ALA A 96 -2.13 22.34 6.06
CA ALA A 96 -2.54 21.85 7.38
C ALA A 96 -3.23 20.47 7.30
N ASN A 97 -4.16 20.29 6.35
CA ASN A 97 -4.84 19.02 6.09
C ASN A 97 -3.83 17.90 5.73
N ALA A 98 -2.84 18.19 4.89
CA ALA A 98 -1.83 17.21 4.48
C ALA A 98 -0.85 16.86 5.60
N LEU A 99 -0.48 17.84 6.44
CA LEU A 99 0.28 17.62 7.66
C LEU A 99 -0.49 16.69 8.62
N VAL A 100 -1.76 16.99 8.94
CA VAL A 100 -2.48 16.20 9.95
C VAL A 100 -2.76 14.76 9.53
N VAL A 101 -3.01 14.48 8.25
CA VAL A 101 -3.15 13.08 7.77
C VAL A 101 -1.82 12.33 7.92
N SER A 102 -0.70 13.01 7.68
CA SER A 102 0.65 12.45 7.87
C SER A 102 0.97 12.23 9.36
N GLU A 103 0.48 13.10 10.26
CA GLU A 103 0.58 12.92 11.72
C GLU A 103 -0.32 11.78 12.22
N VAL A 104 -1.54 11.64 11.68
CA VAL A 104 -2.43 10.50 11.95
C VAL A 104 -1.77 9.19 11.50
N ASN A 105 -1.12 9.16 10.33
CA ASN A 105 -0.32 8.03 9.86
C ASN A 105 0.82 7.67 10.84
N ALA A 106 1.62 8.66 11.25
CA ALA A 106 2.72 8.50 12.22
C ALA A 106 2.26 8.07 13.64
N ALA A 107 1.02 8.40 14.01
CA ALA A 107 0.39 8.02 15.28
C ALA A 107 -0.21 6.60 15.29
N MET A 108 -0.08 5.83 14.19
CA MET A 108 -0.85 4.60 13.94
C MET A 108 -2.38 4.82 13.96
N GLY A 109 -2.85 5.88 13.30
CA GLY A 109 -4.25 6.02 12.90
C GLY A 109 -4.52 5.33 11.56
N ARG A 110 -5.81 5.23 11.21
CA ARG A 110 -6.29 4.75 9.91
C ARG A 110 -6.14 5.83 8.84
N ILE A 111 -5.56 5.47 7.68
CA ILE A 111 -5.39 6.32 6.50
C ILE A 111 -5.61 5.53 5.20
N VAL A 112 -5.59 6.22 4.06
CA VAL A 112 -5.48 5.62 2.71
C VAL A 112 -4.11 5.98 2.12
N ALA A 113 -3.37 5.01 1.61
CA ALA A 113 -2.11 5.28 0.90
C ALA A 113 -2.37 5.86 -0.50
N THR A 114 -1.68 6.96 -0.86
CA THR A 114 -1.93 7.71 -2.12
C THR A 114 -0.64 8.30 -2.75
N PRO A 115 0.24 7.49 -3.39
CA PRO A 115 0.15 6.04 -3.55
C PRO A 115 0.90 5.25 -2.46
N THR A 116 1.57 5.93 -1.53
CA THR A 116 2.19 5.29 -0.34
C THR A 116 1.66 5.93 0.94
N ALA A 117 1.88 5.26 2.08
CA ALA A 117 1.58 5.83 3.39
C ALA A 117 2.42 7.09 3.69
N GLY A 118 3.66 7.17 3.17
CA GLY A 118 4.53 8.35 3.28
C GLY A 118 4.12 9.55 2.41
N SER A 119 3.16 9.36 1.49
CA SER A 119 2.58 10.37 0.62
C SER A 119 1.06 10.55 0.82
N ALA A 120 0.49 9.88 1.83
CA ALA A 120 -0.94 9.79 2.11
C ALA A 120 -1.61 11.12 2.47
N GLY A 121 -0.88 12.19 2.77
CA GLY A 121 -1.47 13.49 3.11
C GLY A 121 -1.92 14.30 1.90
N ILE A 122 -1.26 14.15 0.74
CA ILE A 122 -1.37 15.10 -0.37
C ILE A 122 -2.74 15.05 -1.06
N LEU A 123 -3.20 13.86 -1.47
CA LEU A 123 -4.47 13.73 -2.19
C LEU A 123 -5.70 13.98 -1.28
N PRO A 124 -5.79 13.40 -0.05
CA PRO A 124 -6.86 13.73 0.89
C PRO A 124 -6.99 15.23 1.17
N ALA A 125 -5.86 15.93 1.34
CA ALA A 125 -5.88 17.34 1.67
C ALA A 125 -6.51 18.22 0.59
N VAL A 126 -6.17 17.99 -0.69
CA VAL A 126 -6.73 18.79 -1.79
C VAL A 126 -8.19 18.44 -2.06
N LEU A 127 -8.59 17.17 -1.91
CA LEU A 127 -9.96 16.71 -2.17
C LEU A 127 -10.93 17.10 -1.06
N VAL A 128 -10.53 16.96 0.21
CA VAL A 128 -11.33 17.43 1.35
C VAL A 128 -11.43 18.96 1.33
N HIS A 129 -10.38 19.67 0.91
CA HIS A 129 -10.45 21.12 0.71
C HIS A 129 -11.38 21.53 -0.44
N ALA A 130 -11.39 20.81 -1.55
CA ALA A 130 -12.33 21.04 -2.64
C ALA A 130 -13.78 20.82 -2.18
N LEU A 131 -14.05 19.78 -1.39
CA LEU A 131 -15.35 19.55 -0.74
C LEU A 131 -15.73 20.69 0.21
N ASP A 132 -14.81 21.09 1.10
CA ASP A 132 -15.02 22.18 2.07
C ASP A 132 -15.29 23.54 1.43
N SER A 133 -14.91 23.73 0.16
CA SER A 133 -15.22 24.95 -0.60
C SER A 133 -16.71 25.10 -0.95
N GLY A 134 -17.49 24.02 -0.87
CA GLY A 134 -18.92 23.99 -1.24
C GLY A 134 -19.20 24.00 -2.75
N ASN A 135 -18.17 24.05 -3.61
CA ASN A 135 -18.32 24.10 -5.07
C ASN A 135 -18.51 22.73 -5.73
N PHE A 136 -18.24 21.63 -5.02
CA PHE A 136 -18.26 20.26 -5.54
C PHE A 136 -19.05 19.33 -4.62
N THR A 137 -19.82 18.40 -5.21
CA THR A 137 -20.52 17.37 -4.44
C THR A 137 -19.58 16.21 -4.06
N ARG A 138 -19.97 15.39 -3.07
CA ARG A 138 -19.19 14.21 -2.66
C ARG A 138 -18.99 13.24 -3.82
N GLU A 139 -19.97 13.11 -4.69
CA GLU A 139 -19.97 12.22 -5.86
C GLU A 139 -18.94 12.69 -6.91
N GLN A 140 -18.81 14.00 -7.14
CA GLN A 140 -17.77 14.56 -8.01
C GLN A 140 -16.37 14.32 -7.43
N ILE A 141 -16.19 14.52 -6.13
CA ILE A 141 -14.92 14.22 -5.45
C ILE A 141 -14.57 12.73 -5.58
N VAL A 142 -15.51 11.82 -5.29
CA VAL A 142 -15.28 10.37 -5.43
C VAL A 142 -14.96 9.96 -6.87
N GLN A 143 -15.62 10.55 -7.87
CA GLN A 143 -15.29 10.31 -9.28
C GLN A 143 -13.87 10.79 -9.63
N SER A 144 -13.44 11.94 -9.13
CA SER A 144 -12.08 12.47 -9.36
C SER A 144 -10.95 11.57 -8.82
N ILE A 145 -11.22 10.74 -7.80
CA ILE A 145 -10.23 9.79 -7.27
C ILE A 145 -9.86 8.71 -8.32
N PHE A 146 -10.74 8.41 -9.28
CA PHE A 146 -10.41 7.55 -10.42
C PHE A 146 -9.43 8.23 -11.39
N THR A 147 -9.45 9.57 -11.50
CA THR A 147 -8.39 10.33 -12.19
C THR A 147 -7.05 10.12 -11.49
N ALA A 148 -6.98 10.32 -10.16
CA ALA A 148 -5.76 10.08 -9.37
C ALA A 148 -5.22 8.65 -9.54
N SER A 149 -6.13 7.68 -9.56
CA SER A 149 -5.83 6.25 -9.76
C SER A 149 -5.18 5.98 -11.12
N ALA A 150 -5.76 6.51 -12.21
CA ALA A 150 -5.23 6.37 -13.56
C ALA A 150 -3.82 6.98 -13.70
N LEU A 151 -3.64 8.20 -13.18
CA LEU A 151 -2.36 8.91 -13.22
C LEU A 151 -1.27 8.15 -12.45
N GLY A 152 -1.58 7.68 -11.24
CA GLY A 152 -0.63 6.90 -10.45
C GLY A 152 -0.32 5.52 -11.06
N LEU A 153 -1.27 4.88 -11.76
CA LEU A 153 -0.99 3.63 -12.48
C LEU A 153 0.03 3.83 -13.62
N VAL A 154 -0.04 4.93 -14.37
CA VAL A 154 0.99 5.25 -15.38
C VAL A 154 2.36 5.36 -14.71
N VAL A 155 2.47 6.15 -13.66
CA VAL A 155 3.74 6.38 -12.95
C VAL A 155 4.28 5.07 -12.36
N ALA A 156 3.43 4.23 -11.77
CA ALA A 156 3.79 2.95 -11.19
C ALA A 156 4.17 1.86 -12.22
N ASN A 157 3.75 2.01 -13.48
CA ASN A 157 4.09 1.09 -14.57
C ASN A 157 5.27 1.57 -15.43
N LYS A 158 5.58 2.88 -15.44
CA LYS A 158 6.72 3.48 -16.17
C LYS A 158 7.94 3.75 -15.29
N ALA A 159 7.73 3.98 -14.01
CA ALA A 159 8.76 4.30 -13.03
C ALA A 159 8.60 3.42 -11.77
N SER A 160 9.11 3.89 -10.64
CA SER A 160 8.77 3.33 -9.33
C SER A 160 7.86 4.31 -8.59
N ILE A 161 7.04 3.78 -7.67
CA ILE A 161 6.32 4.55 -6.65
C ILE A 161 6.86 4.30 -5.22
N SER A 162 8.02 3.65 -5.07
CA SER A 162 8.64 3.30 -3.78
C SER A 162 9.83 4.22 -3.46
N GLY A 163 9.86 4.77 -2.24
CA GLY A 163 10.92 5.66 -1.76
C GLY A 163 12.30 5.01 -1.76
N ALA A 164 12.41 3.80 -1.21
CA ALA A 164 13.61 2.97 -1.21
C ALA A 164 14.13 2.61 -2.62
N ALA A 165 13.25 2.57 -3.62
CA ALA A 165 13.63 2.24 -5.00
C ALA A 165 14.00 3.48 -5.83
N GLY A 166 13.20 4.56 -5.76
CA GLY A 166 13.29 5.71 -6.65
C GLY A 166 13.57 7.06 -5.99
N GLY A 167 13.75 7.11 -4.67
CA GLY A 167 13.74 8.35 -3.89
C GLY A 167 12.32 8.86 -3.63
N CYS A 168 12.18 9.89 -2.79
CA CYS A 168 10.87 10.41 -2.38
C CYS A 168 10.12 11.13 -3.52
N GLN A 169 10.82 11.47 -4.62
CA GLN A 169 10.20 11.81 -5.90
C GLN A 169 9.18 10.74 -6.37
N ALA A 170 9.47 9.46 -6.13
CA ALA A 170 8.61 8.34 -6.49
C ALA A 170 7.32 8.27 -5.66
N GLU A 171 7.34 8.79 -4.43
CA GLU A 171 6.17 8.78 -3.54
C GLU A 171 5.44 10.11 -3.57
N VAL A 172 6.08 11.14 -3.01
CA VAL A 172 5.55 12.49 -2.84
C VAL A 172 5.43 13.20 -4.18
N GLY A 173 6.38 13.01 -5.11
CA GLY A 173 6.28 13.58 -6.46
C GLY A 173 5.10 12.98 -7.24
N SER A 174 4.98 11.65 -7.24
CA SER A 174 3.83 10.93 -7.81
C SER A 174 2.50 11.40 -7.22
N ALA A 175 2.41 11.50 -5.88
CA ALA A 175 1.21 12.00 -5.21
C ALA A 175 0.88 13.46 -5.55
N THR A 176 1.90 14.32 -5.70
CA THR A 176 1.75 15.71 -6.17
C THR A 176 1.14 15.73 -7.56
N ALA A 177 1.63 14.89 -8.46
CA ALA A 177 1.18 14.82 -9.84
C ALA A 177 -0.22 14.22 -10.00
N MET A 178 -0.52 13.16 -9.24
CA MET A 178 -1.87 12.59 -9.10
C MET A 178 -2.86 13.66 -8.63
N ALA A 179 -2.52 14.38 -7.55
CA ALA A 179 -3.36 15.45 -7.01
C ALA A 179 -3.53 16.63 -7.99
N ALA A 180 -2.45 17.08 -8.64
CA ALA A 180 -2.49 18.18 -9.60
C ALA A 180 -3.38 17.85 -10.81
N GLY A 181 -3.17 16.70 -11.45
CA GLY A 181 -3.99 16.27 -12.59
C GLY A 181 -5.45 16.00 -12.20
N THR A 182 -5.70 15.49 -10.99
CA THR A 182 -7.06 15.30 -10.47
C THR A 182 -7.79 16.63 -10.26
N LEU A 183 -7.10 17.64 -9.72
CA LEU A 183 -7.68 18.98 -9.58
C LEU A 183 -8.00 19.60 -10.94
N VAL A 184 -7.18 19.41 -11.97
CA VAL A 184 -7.49 19.92 -13.32
C VAL A 184 -8.78 19.30 -13.86
N GLU A 185 -8.95 17.97 -13.80
CA GLU A 185 -10.17 17.32 -14.29
C GLU A 185 -11.40 17.70 -13.47
N LEU A 186 -11.27 17.77 -12.13
CA LEU A 186 -12.34 18.19 -11.22
C LEU A 186 -12.82 19.63 -11.50
N PHE A 187 -11.90 20.53 -11.85
CA PHE A 187 -12.19 21.92 -12.22
C PHE A 187 -12.56 22.10 -13.71
N GLY A 188 -12.71 21.01 -14.46
CA GLY A 188 -13.22 21.02 -15.84
C GLY A 188 -12.19 21.30 -16.93
N GLY A 189 -10.89 21.15 -16.65
CA GLY A 189 -9.82 21.21 -17.64
C GLY A 189 -9.79 20.00 -18.58
N THR A 190 -9.12 20.14 -19.73
CA THR A 190 -9.02 19.08 -20.74
C THR A 190 -8.05 17.96 -20.34
N PRO A 191 -8.13 16.76 -20.96
CA PRO A 191 -7.14 15.70 -20.77
C PRO A 191 -5.69 16.17 -21.06
N GLU A 192 -5.46 16.98 -22.11
CA GLU A 192 -4.17 17.65 -22.33
C GLU A 192 -3.73 18.49 -21.11
N GLN A 193 -4.62 19.28 -20.50
CA GLN A 193 -4.30 20.07 -19.30
C GLN A 193 -4.00 19.17 -18.08
N VAL A 194 -4.69 18.03 -17.92
CA VAL A 194 -4.36 17.03 -16.90
C VAL A 194 -2.92 16.52 -17.10
N GLY A 195 -2.54 16.25 -18.34
CA GLY A 195 -1.15 15.95 -18.73
C GLY A 195 -0.18 17.06 -18.33
N ASN A 196 -0.50 18.31 -18.67
CA ASN A 196 0.33 19.47 -18.36
C ASN A 196 0.56 19.62 -16.84
N ALA A 197 -0.47 19.47 -16.01
CA ALA A 197 -0.34 19.51 -14.55
C ALA A 197 0.57 18.41 -13.99
N VAL A 198 0.45 17.17 -14.49
CA VAL A 198 1.35 16.05 -14.11
C VAL A 198 2.80 16.39 -14.46
N GLY A 199 3.04 16.87 -15.69
CA GLY A 199 4.38 17.23 -16.14
C GLY A 199 5.00 18.41 -15.37
N ILE A 200 4.20 19.39 -14.94
CA ILE A 200 4.63 20.53 -14.11
C ILE A 200 4.94 20.06 -12.67
N ALA A 201 4.04 19.30 -12.05
CA ALA A 201 4.19 18.81 -10.68
C ALA A 201 5.42 17.90 -10.50
N LEU A 202 5.68 17.00 -11.45
CA LEU A 202 6.84 16.11 -11.41
C LEU A 202 8.15 16.87 -11.60
N LYS A 203 8.21 17.89 -12.47
CA LYS A 203 9.42 18.72 -12.68
C LYS A 203 9.91 19.39 -11.40
N ASN A 204 9.00 19.85 -10.54
CA ASN A 204 9.35 20.41 -9.23
C ASN A 204 9.74 19.35 -8.18
N SER A 205 9.59 18.06 -8.50
CA SER A 205 9.83 16.93 -7.59
C SER A 205 11.05 16.08 -7.97
N LEU A 206 11.61 16.24 -9.18
CA LEU A 206 12.76 15.46 -9.65
C LEU A 206 13.99 15.62 -8.73
N GLY A 207 14.66 14.51 -8.44
CA GLY A 207 15.85 14.46 -7.57
C GLY A 207 15.54 14.49 -6.07
N LEU A 208 14.26 14.52 -5.64
CA LEU A 208 13.89 14.52 -4.23
C LEU A 208 14.25 13.20 -3.54
N VAL A 209 15.37 13.20 -2.81
CA VAL A 209 15.91 12.03 -2.07
C VAL A 209 14.97 11.51 -0.99
N CYS A 210 14.98 10.20 -0.72
CA CYS A 210 14.37 9.62 0.49
C CYS A 210 15.50 9.24 1.45
N ASP A 211 15.69 9.94 2.56
CA ASP A 211 16.48 9.38 3.68
C ASP A 211 16.00 9.97 5.01
N PRO A 212 14.88 9.44 5.55
CA PRO A 212 14.20 10.03 6.70
C PRO A 212 14.91 9.71 8.01
N VAL A 213 14.75 10.58 9.00
CA VAL A 213 15.35 10.43 10.33
C VAL A 213 14.85 9.13 10.98
N ALA A 214 15.78 8.39 11.57
CA ALA A 214 15.55 7.03 12.06
C ALA A 214 15.01 6.01 11.02
N GLY A 215 14.89 6.36 9.73
CA GLY A 215 14.21 5.52 8.74
C GLY A 215 12.69 5.50 8.91
N LEU A 216 12.10 6.48 9.61
CA LEU A 216 10.67 6.52 9.95
C LEU A 216 9.89 7.47 9.05
N VAL A 217 8.61 7.18 8.84
CA VAL A 217 7.67 8.02 8.07
C VAL A 217 7.20 9.25 8.87
N GLU A 218 8.16 10.03 9.37
CA GLU A 218 7.97 11.24 10.18
C GLU A 218 8.71 12.44 9.56
N ILE A 219 10.05 12.46 9.67
CA ILE A 219 10.91 13.59 9.27
C ILE A 219 11.75 13.19 8.06
N PRO A 220 11.63 13.83 6.88
CA PRO A 220 10.86 15.04 6.58
C PRO A 220 9.45 14.78 6.03
N CYS A 221 8.97 13.53 6.05
CA CYS A 221 7.78 13.07 5.31
C CYS A 221 6.52 13.92 5.60
N ILE A 222 6.25 14.24 6.87
CA ILE A 222 5.09 15.05 7.27
C ILE A 222 5.14 16.45 6.62
N ILE A 223 6.27 17.16 6.74
CA ILE A 223 6.46 18.50 6.15
C ILE A 223 6.38 18.46 4.62
N ARG A 224 6.91 17.40 3.99
CA ARG A 224 6.82 17.21 2.53
C ARG A 224 5.37 17.13 2.05
N ASN A 225 4.51 16.38 2.73
CA ASN A 225 3.09 16.31 2.39
C ASN A 225 2.43 17.69 2.44
N GLY A 226 2.69 18.47 3.49
CA GLY A 226 2.20 19.85 3.64
C GLY A 226 2.56 20.77 2.47
N LEU A 227 3.85 20.81 2.10
CA LEU A 227 4.33 21.68 1.02
C LEU A 227 3.89 21.20 -0.37
N HIS A 228 3.92 19.89 -0.61
CA HIS A 228 3.54 19.32 -1.92
C HIS A 228 2.03 19.38 -2.19
N ALA A 229 1.16 19.42 -1.17
CA ALA A 229 -0.26 19.67 -1.38
C ALA A 229 -0.53 21.08 -1.97
N ILE A 230 0.23 22.10 -1.54
CA ILE A 230 0.20 23.44 -2.15
C ILE A 230 0.83 23.41 -3.57
N THR A 231 1.93 22.67 -3.76
CA THR A 231 2.54 22.48 -5.09
C THR A 231 1.56 21.84 -6.09
N ALA A 232 0.74 20.89 -5.65
CA ALA A 232 -0.28 20.25 -6.49
C ALA A 232 -1.36 21.24 -6.95
N GLN A 233 -1.84 22.12 -6.06
CA GLN A 233 -2.77 23.19 -6.43
C GLN A 233 -2.13 24.17 -7.42
N ALA A 234 -0.91 24.65 -7.14
CA ALA A 234 -0.22 25.57 -8.02
C ALA A 234 0.06 24.99 -9.42
N ALA A 235 0.39 23.69 -9.51
CA ALA A 235 0.57 23.00 -10.78
C ALA A 235 -0.76 22.82 -11.56
N ALA A 236 -1.88 22.61 -10.85
CA ALA A 236 -3.21 22.56 -11.46
C ALA A 236 -3.64 23.94 -11.98
N ASP A 237 -3.50 25.00 -11.18
CA ASP A 237 -3.80 26.38 -11.58
C ASP A 237 -2.97 26.82 -12.81
N MET A 238 -1.69 26.46 -12.84
CA MET A 238 -0.82 26.70 -14.01
C MET A 238 -1.36 26.02 -15.28
N ALA A 239 -1.73 24.74 -15.20
CA ALA A 239 -2.26 24.01 -16.35
C ALA A 239 -3.64 24.53 -16.80
N LEU A 240 -4.52 24.88 -15.85
CA LEU A 240 -5.82 25.50 -16.10
C LEU A 240 -5.66 26.88 -16.77
N ALA A 241 -4.64 27.65 -16.39
CA ALA A 241 -4.24 28.91 -17.02
C ALA A 241 -3.53 28.74 -18.39
N GLY A 242 -3.36 27.51 -18.88
CA GLY A 242 -2.76 27.22 -20.20
C GLY A 242 -1.23 27.14 -20.21
N VAL A 243 -0.57 27.01 -19.04
CA VAL A 243 0.88 26.75 -19.00
C VAL A 243 1.14 25.31 -19.46
N ALA A 244 1.72 25.17 -20.65
CA ALA A 244 2.04 23.88 -21.23
C ALA A 244 3.32 23.25 -20.63
N SER A 245 3.30 21.94 -20.43
CA SER A 245 4.45 21.13 -20.02
C SER A 245 5.34 20.85 -21.23
N VAL A 246 6.20 21.81 -21.59
CA VAL A 246 7.06 21.79 -22.81
C VAL A 246 7.80 20.45 -23.03
N ILE A 247 8.38 19.86 -21.99
CA ILE A 247 8.81 18.45 -22.01
C ILE A 247 7.60 17.56 -21.68
N PRO A 248 7.19 16.62 -22.55
CA PRO A 248 6.01 15.77 -22.36
C PRO A 248 5.99 14.99 -21.03
N PRO A 249 4.82 14.77 -20.41
CA PRO A 249 4.74 14.15 -19.09
C PRO A 249 5.31 12.73 -19.02
N ASP A 250 5.11 11.90 -20.05
CA ASP A 250 5.69 10.54 -20.11
C ASP A 250 7.23 10.57 -20.11
N GLU A 251 7.86 11.60 -20.69
CA GLU A 251 9.32 11.80 -20.63
C GLU A 251 9.76 12.26 -19.23
N VAL A 252 8.97 13.09 -18.54
CA VAL A 252 9.25 13.50 -17.15
C VAL A 252 9.17 12.30 -16.20
N ILE A 253 8.20 11.40 -16.39
CA ILE A 253 8.08 10.15 -15.64
C ILE A 253 9.28 9.23 -15.93
N HIS A 254 9.75 9.15 -17.17
CA HIS A 254 10.94 8.39 -17.53
C HIS A 254 12.21 8.95 -16.86
N VAL A 255 12.43 10.26 -16.90
CA VAL A 255 13.55 10.93 -16.21
C VAL A 255 13.47 10.72 -14.69
N MET A 256 12.27 10.72 -14.09
CA MET A 256 12.11 10.37 -12.68
C MET A 256 12.62 8.96 -12.37
N HIS A 257 12.36 7.99 -13.26
CA HIS A 257 12.88 6.63 -13.12
C HIS A 257 14.41 6.58 -13.23
N GLU A 258 15.01 7.23 -14.24
CA GLU A 258 16.46 7.28 -14.44
C GLU A 258 17.19 7.93 -13.25
N VAL A 259 16.68 9.08 -12.78
CA VAL A 259 17.20 9.77 -11.58
C VAL A 259 17.09 8.87 -10.34
N GLY A 260 16.02 8.08 -10.23
CA GLY A 260 15.84 7.11 -9.14
C GLY A 260 16.86 5.97 -9.19
N GLN A 261 17.11 5.40 -10.38
CA GLN A 261 18.12 4.35 -10.58
C GLN A 261 19.54 4.85 -10.28
N GLN A 262 19.87 6.08 -10.69
CA GLN A 262 21.19 6.68 -10.50
C GLN A 262 21.39 7.24 -9.07
N MET A 263 20.36 7.28 -8.23
CA MET A 263 20.43 7.81 -6.87
C MET A 263 21.31 6.91 -5.98
N PRO A 264 22.30 7.46 -5.25
CA PRO A 264 23.08 6.70 -4.27
C PRO A 264 22.20 5.98 -3.23
N GLU A 265 22.61 4.78 -2.80
CA GLU A 265 21.90 4.00 -1.76
C GLU A 265 21.79 4.77 -0.43
N SER A 266 22.79 5.59 -0.11
CA SER A 266 22.79 6.50 1.04
C SER A 266 21.75 7.64 0.97
N LEU A 267 20.99 7.71 -0.11
CA LEU A 267 19.92 8.68 -0.36
C LEU A 267 18.59 7.97 -0.75
N ARG A 268 18.51 6.65 -0.51
CA ARG A 268 17.37 5.75 -0.79
C ARG A 268 17.00 4.90 0.44
N GLU A 269 16.39 5.56 1.41
CA GLU A 269 15.65 5.01 2.58
C GLU A 269 16.49 4.12 3.52
N THR A 270 17.81 4.29 3.54
CA THR A 270 18.73 3.54 4.42
C THR A 270 18.93 4.21 5.78
N GLY A 271 18.61 5.50 5.90
CA GLY A 271 18.78 6.29 7.11
C GLY A 271 20.26 6.40 7.53
N ILE A 272 21.12 6.68 6.56
CA ILE A 272 22.58 6.84 6.72
C ILE A 272 23.11 8.16 6.10
N GLY A 273 22.36 8.79 5.19
CA GLY A 273 22.70 10.04 4.52
C GLY A 273 21.54 11.05 4.58
N GLY A 274 21.43 11.95 3.62
CA GLY A 274 20.35 12.95 3.58
C GLY A 274 20.17 13.71 4.91
N LEU A 275 18.94 13.75 5.43
CA LEU A 275 18.66 14.33 6.75
C LEU A 275 18.99 13.37 7.91
N ALA A 276 18.82 12.06 7.71
CA ALA A 276 19.14 11.06 8.72
C ALA A 276 20.62 11.13 9.14
N GLY A 277 21.54 11.26 8.19
CA GLY A 277 22.99 11.33 8.37
C GLY A 277 23.52 12.61 9.03
N THR A 278 22.67 13.62 9.26
CA THR A 278 23.06 14.82 10.02
C THR A 278 23.40 14.45 11.49
N PRO A 279 24.22 15.22 12.21
CA PRO A 279 24.52 14.95 13.62
C PRO A 279 23.28 14.86 14.50
N THR A 280 22.28 15.72 14.25
CA THR A 280 20.97 15.66 14.91
C THR A 280 20.19 14.43 14.48
N GLY A 281 20.16 14.10 13.18
CA GLY A 281 19.47 12.92 12.66
C GLY A 281 20.02 11.60 13.19
N GLN A 282 21.34 11.47 13.33
CA GLN A 282 21.97 10.30 13.96
C GLN A 282 21.70 10.26 15.47
N LYS A 283 21.78 11.39 16.19
CA LYS A 283 21.43 11.45 17.62
C LYS A 283 19.97 11.04 17.89
N LEU A 284 19.03 11.50 17.06
CA LEU A 284 17.62 11.09 17.12
C LEU A 284 17.47 9.60 16.76
N LYS A 285 18.21 9.11 15.74
CA LYS A 285 18.25 7.68 15.39
C LYS A 285 18.81 6.82 16.51
N GLU A 286 19.81 7.26 17.27
CA GLU A 286 20.37 6.56 18.43
C GLU A 286 19.40 6.53 19.63
N GLN A 287 18.59 7.58 19.81
CA GLN A 287 17.54 7.63 20.83
C GLN A 287 16.36 6.69 20.54
N ILE A 288 16.16 6.28 19.28
CA ILE A 288 15.04 5.41 18.86
C ILE A 288 15.51 3.98 18.52
N LEU A 289 16.63 3.82 17.80
CA LEU A 289 17.03 2.57 17.13
C LEU A 289 18.44 2.10 17.49
N SER A 290 18.52 0.88 18.01
CA SER A 290 19.78 0.14 18.15
C SER A 290 20.08 -0.71 16.89
N LYS A 291 20.75 -0.07 15.91
CA LYS A 291 21.48 -0.63 14.73
C LYS A 291 20.69 -0.90 13.40
N LYS A 292 21.43 -1.13 12.30
CA LYS A 292 21.14 -0.93 10.84
C LYS A 292 21.69 -2.14 9.99
N THR A 293 21.64 -2.35 8.65
CA THR A 293 21.04 -1.83 7.36
C THR A 293 21.32 -2.91 6.25
N SER A 294 20.80 -2.99 5.00
CA SER A 294 19.88 -2.20 4.11
C SER A 294 19.45 -3.05 2.87
N GLY A 295 18.55 -2.53 2.00
CA GLY A 295 18.55 -2.78 0.53
C GLY A 295 17.41 -3.62 -0.11
N ASP A 296 16.62 -3.07 -1.04
CA ASP A 296 15.34 -3.65 -1.57
C ASP A 296 15.16 -3.65 -3.13
N SER A 297 14.06 -4.20 -3.67
CA SER A 297 13.76 -4.47 -5.10
C SER A 297 12.28 -4.16 -5.53
N PRO A 298 11.96 -4.06 -6.85
CA PRO A 298 10.67 -3.51 -7.33
C PRO A 298 9.54 -4.54 -7.64
N ALA A 299 8.29 -4.05 -7.63
CA ALA A 299 7.05 -4.81 -7.89
C ALA A 299 6.25 -4.29 -9.11
N LYS A 300 5.04 -4.84 -9.36
CA LYS A 300 4.14 -4.49 -10.49
C LYS A 300 2.70 -4.17 -10.04
N TYR A 301 2.02 -3.34 -10.83
CA TYR A 301 0.70 -2.77 -10.51
C TYR A 301 -0.30 -2.94 -11.67
N GLN A 302 -1.59 -3.06 -11.36
CA GLN A 302 -2.65 -3.34 -12.36
C GLN A 302 -4.00 -2.65 -12.14
N SER A 303 -4.35 -2.24 -10.91
CA SER A 303 -5.70 -1.72 -10.61
C SER A 303 -5.72 -0.50 -9.70
N ALA A 304 -6.77 0.31 -9.80
CA ALA A 304 -6.92 1.61 -9.13
C ALA A 304 -6.68 1.55 -7.61
N TYR A 305 -7.21 0.52 -6.95
CA TYR A 305 -7.10 0.32 -5.50
C TYR A 305 -5.68 -0.10 -5.01
N GLU A 306 -4.72 -0.25 -5.92
CA GLU A 306 -3.29 -0.44 -5.62
C GLU A 306 -2.51 0.89 -5.63
N ILE A 307 -3.15 1.96 -6.10
CA ILE A 307 -2.67 3.34 -6.16
C ILE A 307 -3.43 4.23 -5.18
N ILE A 308 -4.72 3.95 -4.98
CA ILE A 308 -5.56 4.53 -3.93
C ILE A 308 -5.95 3.41 -2.97
N GLY A 309 -5.06 3.16 -2.02
CA GLY A 309 -5.18 2.05 -1.07
C GLY A 309 -3.85 1.34 -0.78
N PRO A 310 -3.85 0.36 0.13
CA PRO A 310 -5.00 -0.08 0.92
C PRO A 310 -5.45 0.98 1.96
N VAL A 311 -6.66 0.84 2.49
CA VAL A 311 -6.99 1.41 3.80
C VAL A 311 -6.16 0.65 4.83
N MET A 312 -5.45 1.37 5.67
CA MET A 312 -4.56 0.75 6.64
C MET A 312 -4.38 1.58 7.91
N VAL A 313 -4.05 0.90 9.00
CA VAL A 313 -3.57 1.48 10.25
C VAL A 313 -2.04 1.36 10.31
N GLY A 314 -1.34 2.44 10.67
CA GLY A 314 0.12 2.47 10.85
C GLY A 314 0.90 3.17 9.74
N PRO A 315 2.18 3.50 9.97
CA PRO A 315 2.90 4.51 9.19
C PRO A 315 3.34 4.09 7.78
N SER A 316 3.34 2.79 7.46
CA SER A 316 3.97 2.25 6.25
C SER A 316 3.21 1.05 5.67
N SER A 317 2.88 1.10 4.37
CA SER A 317 2.09 0.04 3.72
C SER A 317 2.88 -1.26 3.53
N SER A 318 4.22 -1.22 3.43
CA SER A 318 5.06 -2.43 3.47
C SER A 318 5.22 -2.98 4.89
N HIS A 319 5.53 -2.11 5.85
CA HIS A 319 5.90 -2.53 7.20
C HIS A 319 4.72 -2.76 8.16
N THR A 320 3.53 -2.24 7.86
CA THR A 320 2.33 -2.46 8.67
C THR A 320 1.26 -3.23 7.88
N ALA A 321 0.73 -2.71 6.76
CA ALA A 321 -0.35 -3.40 6.02
C ALA A 321 0.09 -4.75 5.42
N GLY A 322 1.24 -4.80 4.76
CA GLY A 322 1.82 -6.06 4.26
C GLY A 322 2.17 -7.05 5.37
N ALA A 323 2.66 -6.56 6.51
CA ALA A 323 2.96 -7.38 7.68
C ALA A 323 1.70 -8.01 8.32
N VAL A 324 0.58 -7.26 8.43
CA VAL A 324 -0.73 -7.79 8.82
C VAL A 324 -1.19 -8.88 7.84
N ARG A 325 -0.99 -8.69 6.53
CA ARG A 325 -1.38 -9.68 5.51
C ARG A 325 -0.54 -10.96 5.56
N ILE A 326 0.77 -10.87 5.78
CA ILE A 326 1.63 -12.05 6.02
C ILE A 326 1.14 -12.83 7.25
N GLY A 327 0.87 -12.13 8.36
CA GLY A 327 0.31 -12.76 9.57
C GLY A 327 -1.04 -13.43 9.32
N ASN A 328 -1.92 -12.81 8.55
CA ASN A 328 -3.23 -13.37 8.17
C ASN A 328 -3.13 -14.60 7.27
N ILE A 329 -2.19 -14.64 6.33
CA ILE A 329 -1.96 -15.84 5.51
C ILE A 329 -1.50 -16.99 6.42
N ALA A 330 -0.57 -16.73 7.33
CA ALA A 330 -0.09 -17.71 8.29
C ALA A 330 -1.19 -18.19 9.26
N ARG A 331 -2.04 -17.27 9.74
CA ARG A 331 -3.27 -17.52 10.54
C ARG A 331 -4.22 -18.48 9.84
N GLN A 332 -4.50 -18.24 8.56
CA GLN A 332 -5.46 -19.02 7.77
C GLN A 332 -4.87 -20.41 7.45
N LEU A 333 -3.60 -20.48 7.05
CA LEU A 333 -2.88 -21.73 6.82
C LEU A 333 -2.80 -22.65 8.05
N LEU A 334 -2.77 -22.07 9.26
CA LEU A 334 -2.83 -22.82 10.53
C LEU A 334 -4.23 -23.40 10.78
N HIS A 335 -5.30 -22.70 10.40
CA HIS A 335 -6.69 -23.17 10.50
C HIS A 335 -7.20 -23.48 11.94
N GLU A 336 -6.43 -23.12 12.97
CA GLU A 336 -6.82 -23.14 14.39
C GLU A 336 -6.18 -21.94 15.12
N ASN A 337 -6.58 -21.62 16.36
CA ASN A 337 -5.97 -20.52 17.11
C ASN A 337 -4.51 -20.85 17.46
N PRO A 338 -3.53 -19.96 17.18
CA PRO A 338 -2.15 -20.18 17.62
C PRO A 338 -2.04 -20.07 19.14
N LEU A 339 -1.16 -20.90 19.71
CA LEU A 339 -0.69 -20.84 21.09
C LEU A 339 0.69 -20.20 21.19
N TYR A 340 1.53 -20.43 20.16
CA TYR A 340 2.87 -19.88 20.05
C TYR A 340 3.17 -19.40 18.62
N VAL A 341 3.99 -18.35 18.50
CA VAL A 341 4.57 -17.91 17.22
C VAL A 341 6.01 -17.40 17.39
N GLU A 342 6.90 -17.83 16.50
CA GLU A 342 8.18 -17.16 16.29
C GLU A 342 8.23 -16.45 14.93
N PHE A 343 8.64 -15.18 14.95
CA PHE A 343 8.93 -14.36 13.79
C PHE A 343 10.44 -14.15 13.67
N SER A 344 11.09 -14.85 12.74
CA SER A 344 12.47 -14.57 12.32
C SER A 344 12.43 -13.52 11.22
N LEU A 345 12.79 -12.28 11.54
CA LEU A 345 12.80 -11.12 10.65
C LEU A 345 14.14 -11.01 9.92
N MET A 346 14.13 -10.59 8.64
CA MET A 346 15.30 -10.17 7.87
C MET A 346 15.29 -8.66 7.61
N GLY A 347 16.43 -8.06 7.22
CA GLY A 347 16.54 -6.72 6.62
C GLY A 347 15.80 -5.59 7.34
N SER A 348 15.13 -4.73 6.58
CA SER A 348 14.38 -3.56 7.08
C SER A 348 13.28 -3.96 8.08
N PHE A 349 12.65 -5.13 7.91
CA PHE A 349 11.76 -5.71 8.92
C PHE A 349 12.52 -5.93 10.23
N ALA A 350 13.65 -6.63 10.21
CA ALA A 350 14.46 -6.89 11.40
C ALA A 350 14.99 -5.62 12.08
N GLU A 351 15.17 -4.54 11.32
CA GLU A 351 15.74 -3.28 11.80
C GLU A 351 14.69 -2.34 12.38
N THR A 352 13.57 -2.13 11.67
CA THR A 352 12.58 -1.07 11.97
C THR A 352 11.32 -1.57 12.67
N TYR A 353 11.15 -2.88 12.87
CA TYR A 353 9.88 -3.50 13.32
C TYR A 353 9.14 -2.81 14.48
N GLN A 354 9.84 -2.31 15.49
CA GLN A 354 9.20 -1.65 16.64
C GLN A 354 8.72 -0.22 16.32
N GLY A 355 9.46 0.51 15.46
CA GLY A 355 9.16 1.88 15.04
C GLY A 355 8.02 1.92 14.03
N HIS A 356 8.09 1.11 12.97
CA HIS A 356 7.01 0.97 11.99
C HIS A 356 5.82 0.10 12.46
N GLY A 357 5.90 -0.47 13.67
CA GLY A 357 4.85 -1.31 14.23
C GLY A 357 4.67 -2.64 13.49
N THR A 358 5.70 -3.14 12.78
CA THR A 358 5.71 -4.46 12.15
C THR A 358 5.58 -5.58 13.18
N ASP A 359 6.05 -5.40 14.42
CA ASP A 359 5.80 -6.34 15.51
C ASP A 359 4.31 -6.39 15.88
N LEU A 360 3.66 -5.24 15.99
CA LEU A 360 2.22 -5.11 16.23
C LEU A 360 1.41 -5.68 15.05
N ALA A 361 1.82 -5.37 13.82
CA ALA A 361 1.18 -5.82 12.59
C ALA A 361 1.23 -7.33 12.39
N LEU A 362 2.41 -7.94 12.60
CA LEU A 362 2.57 -9.39 12.52
C LEU A 362 1.73 -10.10 13.59
N LEU A 363 1.69 -9.57 14.82
CA LEU A 363 0.82 -10.08 15.90
C LEU A 363 -0.67 -9.94 15.54
N ALA A 364 -1.10 -8.76 15.10
CA ALA A 364 -2.47 -8.51 14.65
C ALA A 364 -2.90 -9.49 13.55
N GLY A 365 -2.03 -9.70 12.55
CA GLY A 365 -2.27 -10.64 11.47
C GLY A 365 -2.39 -12.10 11.94
N VAL A 366 -1.48 -12.58 12.81
CA VAL A 366 -1.59 -13.96 13.34
C VAL A 366 -2.71 -14.15 14.38
N MET A 367 -3.40 -13.09 14.79
CA MET A 367 -4.66 -13.16 15.53
C MET A 367 -5.89 -13.10 14.62
N GLY A 368 -5.78 -12.46 13.45
CA GLY A 368 -6.81 -12.39 12.40
C GLY A 368 -7.43 -10.99 12.19
N LEU A 369 -6.79 -9.94 12.70
CA LEU A 369 -7.19 -8.55 12.47
C LEU A 369 -6.91 -8.14 11.02
N SER A 370 -7.73 -7.28 10.44
CA SER A 370 -7.53 -6.76 9.06
C SER A 370 -6.51 -5.61 9.00
N THR A 371 -6.07 -5.18 7.81
CA THR A 371 -5.17 -4.00 7.70
C THR A 371 -5.82 -2.71 8.21
N MET A 372 -7.16 -2.64 8.19
CA MET A 372 -7.98 -1.48 8.54
C MET A 372 -8.28 -1.38 10.05
N ASP A 373 -7.81 -2.34 10.83
CA ASP A 373 -8.27 -2.61 12.19
C ASP A 373 -7.61 -1.69 13.23
N ASP A 374 -8.43 -0.89 13.92
CA ASP A 374 -7.96 0.11 14.88
C ASP A 374 -7.33 -0.50 16.14
N ASP A 375 -7.44 -1.82 16.34
CA ASP A 375 -6.78 -2.56 17.42
C ASP A 375 -5.37 -3.07 17.06
N ILE A 376 -4.88 -2.84 15.82
CA ILE A 376 -3.46 -3.09 15.47
C ILE A 376 -2.47 -2.48 16.48
N PRO A 377 -2.61 -1.21 16.93
CA PRO A 377 -1.72 -0.61 17.93
C PRO A 377 -1.76 -1.34 19.30
N ASN A 378 -2.86 -2.04 19.60
CA ASN A 378 -3.09 -2.78 20.84
C ASN A 378 -2.65 -4.25 20.76
N ALA A 379 -2.15 -4.73 19.61
CA ALA A 379 -1.97 -6.15 19.32
C ALA A 379 -1.17 -6.96 20.37
N LYS A 380 -0.17 -6.37 21.05
CA LYS A 380 0.56 -7.06 22.14
C LYS A 380 -0.32 -7.34 23.35
N LYS A 381 -1.11 -6.37 23.78
CA LYS A 381 -2.08 -6.51 24.88
C LYS A 381 -3.15 -7.54 24.53
N ILE A 382 -3.61 -7.56 23.28
CA ILE A 382 -4.59 -8.53 22.79
C ILE A 382 -3.98 -9.94 22.74
N ALA A 383 -2.73 -10.09 22.31
CA ALA A 383 -2.00 -11.37 22.35
C ALA A 383 -1.84 -11.88 23.79
N GLU A 384 -1.46 -11.02 24.73
CA GLU A 384 -1.36 -11.32 26.16
C GLU A 384 -2.72 -11.73 26.75
N GLN A 385 -3.81 -11.02 26.43
CA GLN A 385 -5.18 -11.34 26.86
C GLN A 385 -5.68 -12.68 26.29
N ASN A 386 -5.28 -13.02 25.05
CA ASN A 386 -5.61 -14.28 24.40
C ASN A 386 -4.68 -15.45 24.80
N GLY A 387 -3.64 -15.19 25.61
CA GLY A 387 -2.65 -16.20 26.00
C GLY A 387 -1.68 -16.62 24.90
N LEU A 388 -1.59 -15.87 23.80
CA LEU A 388 -0.66 -16.13 22.69
C LEU A 388 0.77 -15.79 23.11
N GLN A 389 1.62 -16.81 23.19
CA GLN A 389 3.05 -16.61 23.39
C GLN A 389 3.71 -16.23 22.06
N TYR A 390 4.66 -15.28 22.08
CA TYR A 390 5.32 -14.81 20.86
C TYR A 390 6.80 -14.50 21.07
N LYS A 391 7.58 -14.64 20.00
CA LYS A 391 9.02 -14.36 19.96
C LYS A 391 9.39 -13.68 18.66
N PHE A 392 10.24 -12.65 18.75
CA PHE A 392 10.86 -11.99 17.60
C PHE A 392 12.36 -12.25 17.62
N THR A 393 12.92 -12.68 16.49
CA THR A 393 14.35 -12.87 16.27
C THR A 393 14.80 -12.17 14.99
N LYS A 394 16.08 -11.80 14.90
CA LYS A 394 16.70 -11.23 13.70
C LYS A 394 17.55 -12.32 13.03
N ARG A 395 17.36 -12.55 11.73
CA ARG A 395 18.00 -13.64 10.99
C ARG A 395 18.22 -13.27 9.52
N VAL A 396 19.38 -13.62 8.96
CA VAL A 396 19.57 -13.63 7.50
C VAL A 396 18.91 -14.89 6.96
N LEU A 397 17.92 -14.72 6.09
CA LEU A 397 17.09 -15.81 5.54
C LEU A 397 17.49 -16.22 4.12
N GLY A 398 18.33 -15.43 3.44
CA GLY A 398 18.82 -15.69 2.09
C GLY A 398 18.79 -14.42 1.24
N SER A 399 18.88 -14.58 -0.09
CA SER A 399 18.79 -13.48 -1.06
C SER A 399 17.33 -13.15 -1.40
N TYR A 400 16.56 -12.78 -0.38
CA TYR A 400 15.15 -12.40 -0.47
C TYR A 400 14.96 -10.89 -0.23
N HIS A 401 13.74 -10.38 -0.43
CA HIS A 401 13.35 -9.00 -0.09
C HIS A 401 13.74 -8.68 1.38
N PRO A 402 14.32 -7.52 1.73
CA PRO A 402 14.59 -7.14 3.12
C PRO A 402 13.32 -7.02 3.98
N ASN A 403 12.14 -6.89 3.37
CA ASN A 403 10.84 -6.95 4.05
C ASN A 403 10.33 -8.39 4.20
N THR A 404 11.23 -9.33 4.54
CA THR A 404 10.92 -10.76 4.66
C THR A 404 10.91 -11.23 6.10
N VAL A 405 9.95 -12.10 6.40
CA VAL A 405 9.83 -12.80 7.67
C VAL A 405 9.61 -14.29 7.43
N LEU A 406 10.30 -15.10 8.22
CA LEU A 406 9.97 -16.50 8.45
C LEU A 406 9.02 -16.56 9.66
N VAL A 407 7.79 -17.03 9.45
CA VAL A 407 6.79 -17.19 10.50
C VAL A 407 6.63 -18.67 10.83
N GLU A 408 6.82 -19.03 12.10
CA GLU A 408 6.64 -20.40 12.61
C GLU A 408 5.56 -20.37 13.70
N LEU A 409 4.35 -20.83 13.36
CA LEU A 409 3.21 -20.90 14.29
C LEU A 409 3.01 -22.32 14.83
N GLU A 410 2.55 -22.41 16.06
CA GLU A 410 2.08 -23.64 16.71
C GLU A 410 0.70 -23.41 17.32
N GLY A 411 -0.24 -24.28 16.98
CA GLY A 411 -1.59 -24.32 17.58
C GLY A 411 -1.72 -25.47 18.59
N ARG A 412 -2.90 -26.09 18.64
CA ARG A 412 -3.21 -27.24 19.52
C ARG A 412 -2.93 -28.59 18.85
N THR A 413 -3.08 -28.68 17.54
CA THR A 413 -3.05 -29.94 16.78
C THR A 413 -1.89 -30.00 15.79
N ARG A 414 -1.31 -28.84 15.44
CA ARG A 414 -0.31 -28.73 14.36
C ARG A 414 0.60 -27.52 14.49
N ARG A 415 1.54 -27.44 13.55
CA ARG A 415 2.40 -26.27 13.30
C ARG A 415 2.31 -25.88 11.83
N VAL A 416 2.61 -24.62 11.52
CA VAL A 416 2.72 -24.09 10.15
C VAL A 416 3.96 -23.21 10.06
N LYS A 417 4.65 -23.32 8.93
CA LYS A 417 5.87 -22.56 8.63
C LYS A 417 5.75 -21.90 7.26
N ILE A 418 5.91 -20.58 7.20
CA ILE A 418 5.99 -19.84 5.93
C ILE A 418 7.18 -18.89 5.89
N LEU A 419 7.77 -18.72 4.72
CA LEU A 419 8.66 -17.60 4.41
C LEU A 419 7.90 -16.64 3.48
N ALA A 420 7.82 -15.36 3.83
CA ALA A 420 7.06 -14.39 3.04
C ALA A 420 7.68 -12.99 3.04
N SER A 421 7.58 -12.29 1.90
CA SER A 421 8.01 -10.91 1.69
C SER A 421 6.82 -9.95 1.57
N SER A 422 6.97 -8.71 2.05
CA SER A 422 6.07 -7.60 1.70
C SER A 422 6.67 -6.73 0.58
N LEU A 423 6.00 -6.74 -0.57
CA LEU A 423 6.51 -6.23 -1.85
C LEU A 423 6.25 -4.72 -2.08
N GLY A 424 5.88 -3.97 -1.04
CA GLY A 424 5.38 -2.60 -1.17
C GLY A 424 3.90 -2.52 -1.56
N GLY A 425 3.28 -1.34 -1.40
CA GLY A 425 1.85 -1.13 -1.69
C GLY A 425 0.89 -2.02 -0.88
N GLY A 426 1.33 -2.61 0.24
CA GLY A 426 0.56 -3.63 0.96
C GLY A 426 0.43 -4.99 0.25
N LYS A 427 1.15 -5.21 -0.86
CA LYS A 427 1.25 -6.51 -1.53
C LYS A 427 2.21 -7.45 -0.79
N VAL A 428 1.97 -8.75 -0.90
CA VAL A 428 2.75 -9.78 -0.21
C VAL A 428 2.94 -11.01 -1.11
N GLU A 429 4.03 -11.73 -0.90
CA GLU A 429 4.26 -13.05 -1.51
C GLU A 429 4.84 -14.00 -0.45
N VAL A 430 4.11 -15.07 -0.13
CA VAL A 430 4.70 -16.28 0.45
C VAL A 430 5.58 -16.91 -0.61
N GLN A 431 6.82 -17.24 -0.28
CA GLN A 431 7.83 -17.83 -1.15
C GLN A 431 8.10 -19.30 -0.84
N GLU A 432 8.01 -19.67 0.45
CA GLU A 432 8.11 -21.05 0.91
C GLU A 432 6.96 -21.36 1.87
N LEU A 433 6.39 -22.57 1.74
CA LEU A 433 5.36 -23.12 2.62
C LEU A 433 5.82 -24.50 3.09
N GLU A 434 6.00 -24.68 4.40
CA GLU A 434 6.37 -25.95 5.05
C GLU A 434 7.68 -26.59 4.49
N GLY A 435 8.54 -25.77 3.87
CA GLY A 435 9.80 -26.18 3.24
C GLY A 435 9.70 -26.45 1.73
N TYR A 436 8.52 -26.31 1.12
CA TYR A 436 8.33 -26.34 -0.32
C TYR A 436 8.39 -24.92 -0.92
N PRO A 437 8.97 -24.72 -2.13
CA PRO A 437 9.08 -23.42 -2.80
C PRO A 437 7.74 -22.97 -3.45
N LEU A 438 6.64 -23.09 -2.72
CA LEU A 438 5.29 -22.78 -3.18
C LEU A 438 4.94 -21.30 -2.96
N LYS A 439 4.89 -20.55 -4.06
CA LYS A 439 4.46 -19.15 -4.05
C LYS A 439 2.94 -18.98 -3.90
N LEU A 440 2.50 -17.98 -3.12
CA LEU A 440 1.12 -17.43 -3.14
C LEU A 440 1.08 -15.98 -2.59
N SER A 441 0.17 -15.13 -3.09
CA SER A 441 -0.11 -13.79 -2.53
C SER A 441 -1.36 -13.72 -1.66
N GLY A 442 -2.38 -14.56 -1.94
CA GLY A 442 -3.70 -14.48 -1.29
C GLY A 442 -4.58 -13.33 -1.80
N GLU A 443 -4.14 -12.54 -2.78
CA GLU A 443 -4.94 -11.47 -3.39
C GLU A 443 -6.15 -12.04 -4.15
N ARG A 444 -5.98 -13.23 -4.76
CA ARG A 444 -7.07 -14.10 -5.21
C ARG A 444 -7.43 -15.13 -4.12
N PRO A 445 -8.69 -15.59 -4.06
CA PRO A 445 -9.05 -16.80 -3.33
C PRO A 445 -8.12 -17.96 -3.72
N THR A 446 -7.33 -18.44 -2.75
CA THR A 446 -6.26 -19.41 -2.98
C THR A 446 -6.53 -20.67 -2.17
N LEU A 447 -6.80 -21.78 -2.86
CA LEU A 447 -6.86 -23.10 -2.23
C LEU A 447 -5.45 -23.60 -1.94
N VAL A 448 -5.19 -23.99 -0.70
CA VAL A 448 -3.97 -24.69 -0.30
C VAL A 448 -4.37 -26.08 0.19
N ILE A 449 -3.95 -27.09 -0.57
CA ILE A 449 -4.44 -28.46 -0.49
C ILE A 449 -3.26 -29.34 -0.11
N ARG A 450 -3.32 -29.97 1.07
CA ARG A 450 -2.32 -30.95 1.51
C ARG A 450 -2.84 -32.35 1.20
N HIS A 451 -2.03 -33.16 0.54
CA HIS A 451 -2.39 -34.51 0.08
C HIS A 451 -1.15 -35.39 -0.05
N ASN A 452 -1.34 -36.67 -0.33
CA ASN A 452 -0.26 -37.52 -0.80
C ASN A 452 -0.22 -37.55 -2.35
N ASP A 453 0.99 -37.61 -2.92
CA ASP A 453 1.25 -37.61 -4.37
C ASP A 453 0.75 -38.91 -5.02
N HIS A 454 -0.43 -38.89 -5.64
CA HIS A 454 -1.00 -40.05 -6.33
C HIS A 454 -1.49 -39.70 -7.74
N LYS A 455 -1.37 -40.68 -8.66
CA LYS A 455 -1.83 -40.54 -10.04
C LYS A 455 -3.34 -40.27 -10.10
N GLY A 456 -3.69 -39.04 -10.48
CA GLY A 456 -5.07 -38.61 -10.71
C GLY A 456 -5.47 -37.35 -9.94
N VAL A 457 -4.90 -37.11 -8.76
CA VAL A 457 -5.33 -36.06 -7.80
C VAL A 457 -5.49 -34.69 -8.47
N ILE A 458 -4.48 -34.23 -9.21
CA ILE A 458 -4.49 -32.92 -9.89
C ILE A 458 -5.54 -32.83 -11.01
N ALA A 459 -5.76 -33.93 -11.73
CA ALA A 459 -6.75 -34.01 -12.80
C ALA A 459 -8.19 -34.07 -12.25
N GLU A 460 -8.38 -34.68 -11.08
CA GLU A 460 -9.69 -34.75 -10.42
C GLU A 460 -10.05 -33.43 -9.72
N LEU A 461 -9.07 -32.79 -9.07
CA LEU A 461 -9.20 -31.45 -8.49
C LEU A 461 -9.60 -30.42 -9.55
N SER A 462 -8.86 -30.34 -10.66
CA SER A 462 -9.16 -29.41 -11.76
C SER A 462 -10.52 -29.71 -12.41
N LYS A 463 -10.88 -30.99 -12.59
CA LYS A 463 -12.20 -31.41 -13.07
C LYS A 463 -13.34 -30.95 -12.16
N ILE A 464 -13.23 -31.12 -10.84
CA ILE A 464 -14.29 -30.72 -9.89
C ILE A 464 -14.43 -29.19 -9.85
N LEU A 465 -13.33 -28.44 -9.86
CA LEU A 465 -13.35 -26.97 -9.92
C LEU A 465 -14.03 -26.49 -11.21
N TYR A 466 -13.67 -27.05 -12.37
CA TYR A 466 -14.32 -26.77 -13.65
C TYR A 466 -15.82 -27.12 -13.64
N GLN A 467 -16.20 -28.29 -13.11
CA GLN A 467 -17.61 -28.70 -12.97
C GLN A 467 -18.42 -27.82 -12.01
N LYS A 468 -17.77 -26.98 -11.21
CA LYS A 468 -18.39 -25.98 -10.34
C LYS A 468 -18.28 -24.55 -10.88
N GLY A 469 -17.78 -24.37 -12.10
CA GLY A 469 -17.67 -23.06 -12.76
C GLY A 469 -16.46 -22.21 -12.31
N PHE A 470 -15.52 -22.78 -11.54
CA PHE A 470 -14.30 -22.07 -11.17
C PHE A 470 -13.26 -22.15 -12.28
N ASN A 471 -12.84 -20.98 -12.79
CA ASN A 471 -11.60 -20.84 -13.54
C ASN A 471 -10.39 -20.84 -12.59
N ILE A 472 -9.26 -21.35 -13.06
CA ILE A 472 -8.02 -21.50 -12.28
C ILE A 472 -6.96 -20.58 -12.89
N ALA A 473 -6.70 -19.45 -12.23
CA ALA A 473 -5.75 -18.44 -12.69
C ALA A 473 -4.29 -18.91 -12.58
N ARG A 474 -3.98 -19.73 -11.56
CA ARG A 474 -2.67 -20.37 -11.38
C ARG A 474 -2.81 -21.67 -10.58
N MET A 475 -2.04 -22.68 -10.95
CA MET A 475 -1.88 -23.92 -10.18
C MET A 475 -0.39 -24.24 -10.02
N ALA A 476 0.01 -24.71 -8.83
CA ALA A 476 1.34 -25.23 -8.54
C ALA A 476 1.24 -26.43 -7.60
N ASN A 477 2.09 -27.43 -7.75
CA ASN A 477 2.14 -28.61 -6.88
C ASN A 477 3.60 -28.97 -6.60
N GLU A 478 3.97 -29.04 -5.33
CA GLU A 478 5.28 -29.53 -4.89
C GLU A 478 5.13 -30.79 -4.04
N ARG A 479 6.12 -31.70 -4.11
CA ARG A 479 6.11 -32.99 -3.39
C ARG A 479 7.48 -33.34 -2.84
N SER A 480 7.50 -33.93 -1.64
CA SER A 480 8.73 -34.38 -0.98
C SER A 480 9.46 -35.50 -1.73
N LYS A 481 8.69 -36.39 -2.36
CA LYS A 481 9.13 -37.53 -3.17
C LYS A 481 7.94 -38.09 -3.95
N MET A 482 8.21 -38.99 -4.90
CA MET A 482 7.17 -39.82 -5.52
C MET A 482 6.40 -40.61 -4.45
N ASN A 483 5.06 -40.55 -4.49
CA ASN A 483 4.17 -41.17 -3.50
C ASN A 483 4.44 -40.70 -2.05
N GLY A 484 4.90 -39.46 -1.86
CA GLY A 484 5.06 -38.83 -0.56
C GLY A 484 4.08 -37.67 -0.34
N PRO A 485 4.13 -37.02 0.84
CA PRO A 485 3.40 -35.77 1.08
C PRO A 485 3.70 -34.71 0.02
N ALA A 486 2.64 -34.02 -0.39
CA ALA A 486 2.60 -32.99 -1.40
C ALA A 486 1.65 -31.85 -1.00
N ILE A 487 1.87 -30.67 -1.57
CA ILE A 487 0.98 -29.53 -1.41
C ILE A 487 0.67 -28.96 -2.79
N THR A 488 -0.62 -28.85 -3.10
CA THR A 488 -1.14 -28.16 -4.29
C THR A 488 -1.72 -26.80 -3.89
N VAL A 489 -1.33 -25.76 -4.63
CA VAL A 489 -1.86 -24.40 -4.52
C VAL A 489 -2.64 -24.07 -5.79
N CYS A 490 -3.89 -23.63 -5.65
CA CYS A 490 -4.74 -23.17 -6.76
C CYS A 490 -5.30 -21.77 -6.48
N GLU A 491 -4.92 -20.79 -7.28
CA GLU A 491 -5.62 -19.50 -7.35
C GLU A 491 -6.84 -19.64 -8.27
N ILE A 492 -8.01 -19.24 -7.78
CA ILE A 492 -9.28 -19.23 -8.51
C ILE A 492 -9.86 -17.80 -8.52
N ASP A 493 -10.64 -17.46 -9.55
CA ASP A 493 -11.10 -16.08 -9.74
C ASP A 493 -12.22 -15.65 -8.78
N ASN A 494 -13.00 -16.61 -8.26
CA ASN A 494 -14.16 -16.36 -7.40
C ASN A 494 -14.02 -17.06 -6.04
N ASN A 495 -14.65 -16.50 -5.01
CA ASN A 495 -14.70 -17.14 -3.70
C ASN A 495 -15.48 -18.46 -3.76
N ILE A 496 -15.02 -19.45 -3.00
CA ILE A 496 -15.54 -20.81 -3.01
C ILE A 496 -16.47 -21.07 -1.82
N GLU A 497 -17.60 -21.70 -2.07
CA GLU A 497 -18.52 -22.12 -1.01
C GLU A 497 -17.97 -23.32 -0.22
N GLU A 498 -18.25 -23.35 1.08
CA GLU A 498 -17.81 -24.43 1.98
C GLU A 498 -18.32 -25.81 1.56
N ASN A 499 -19.49 -25.87 0.89
CA ASN A 499 -20.03 -27.09 0.31
C ASN A 499 -19.15 -27.68 -0.82
N VAL A 500 -18.38 -26.87 -1.55
CA VAL A 500 -17.43 -27.33 -2.58
C VAL A 500 -16.13 -27.80 -1.93
N LEU A 501 -15.69 -27.14 -0.84
CA LEU A 501 -14.55 -27.61 -0.03
C LEU A 501 -14.84 -29.00 0.58
N ALA A 502 -16.05 -29.19 1.11
CA ALA A 502 -16.53 -30.49 1.59
C ALA A 502 -16.62 -31.54 0.46
N LEU A 503 -17.12 -31.15 -0.73
CA LEU A 503 -17.17 -32.03 -1.90
C LEU A 503 -15.78 -32.47 -2.35
N LEU A 504 -14.80 -31.56 -2.43
CA LEU A 504 -13.43 -31.88 -2.82
C LEU A 504 -12.78 -32.91 -1.88
N LYS A 505 -12.93 -32.75 -0.55
CA LYS A 505 -12.45 -33.75 0.44
C LYS A 505 -13.18 -35.09 0.34
N LYS A 506 -14.46 -35.10 -0.06
CA LYS A 506 -15.28 -36.32 -0.21
C LYS A 506 -14.95 -37.10 -1.49
N GLU A 507 -14.84 -36.42 -2.63
CA GLU A 507 -14.60 -37.06 -3.93
C GLU A 507 -13.11 -37.40 -4.15
N ILE A 508 -12.19 -36.76 -3.42
CA ILE A 508 -10.75 -37.04 -3.46
C ILE A 508 -10.25 -37.43 -2.05
N PRO A 509 -10.46 -38.69 -1.60
CA PRO A 509 -10.21 -39.11 -0.21
C PRO A 509 -8.74 -39.11 0.25
N ILE A 510 -7.80 -38.79 -0.65
CA ILE A 510 -6.37 -38.66 -0.35
C ILE A 510 -5.95 -37.20 -0.09
N ILE A 511 -6.91 -36.27 -0.11
CA ILE A 511 -6.72 -34.92 0.41
C ILE A 511 -6.81 -34.98 1.93
N ASP A 512 -5.66 -34.84 2.60
CA ASP A 512 -5.57 -34.71 4.05
C ASP A 512 -6.20 -33.38 4.51
N GLU A 513 -6.02 -32.30 3.73
CA GLU A 513 -6.56 -30.98 4.06
C GLU A 513 -6.81 -30.09 2.83
N ILE A 514 -7.81 -29.21 2.96
CA ILE A 514 -7.98 -28.01 2.13
C ILE A 514 -8.15 -26.83 3.08
N VAL A 515 -7.39 -25.77 2.84
CA VAL A 515 -7.53 -24.43 3.44
C VAL A 515 -7.83 -23.44 2.32
N LEU A 516 -8.77 -22.52 2.55
CA LEU A 516 -8.91 -21.31 1.73
C LEU A 516 -8.07 -20.19 2.34
N VAL A 517 -7.20 -19.57 1.54
CA VAL A 517 -6.40 -18.40 1.90
C VAL A 517 -6.86 -17.21 1.06
N GLN A 518 -7.22 -16.11 1.71
CA GLN A 518 -7.48 -14.82 1.07
C GLN A 518 -7.02 -13.67 1.98
N THR A 519 -6.24 -12.72 1.44
CA THR A 519 -5.93 -11.47 2.14
C THR A 519 -7.13 -10.53 2.07
N LYS A 520 -7.45 -9.91 3.21
CA LYS A 520 -8.31 -8.73 3.29
C LYS A 520 -7.39 -7.51 3.34
#